data_AF-A0A524CR43-F1
#
_entry.id   AF-A0A524CR43-F1
#
_cell.length_a   1.000
_cell.length_b   1.000
_cell.length_c   1.000
_cell.angle_alpha   90.00
_cell.angle_beta   90.00
_cell.angle_gamma   90.00
#
_symmetry.space_group_name_H-M   'P 1'
#
loop_
_entity.id
_entity.type
_entity.pdbx_description
1 polymer ?
#
loop_
_entity_poly.entity_id
_entity_poly.type
_entity_poly.pdbx_seq_one_letter_code
_entity_poly.pdbx_strand_id
1 'polypeptide(L)'
;MEMTEHKTQETVENQENEIASYLESSEYRVCEYPNGLVMGLRLQSIPGGKGVHADVVHVLDLRQAKFGKTALAVQSALLDTIDKDLRHLLEDVGIGSMFEIQQIYTPFGRAHLRVLRPPKASRGSMVYETRSVYVVHSRDRVPPSNVTWLSRSTRIVSVDEFNLLHQSDTRSSLHDVKGSIEQTKWKDLEAGYRSGWWSLLPLILMMASSVGVTASILTSSGTLLVPAAVAAVSAPLFAWLARTGAIRLDAFNAALDTEEAKLEKAGDLARIREEIRENEEKLRVVGRLSFVLTPLMGGAGVAVEEGDFSAAASSLSAILTECVVHAPELDDESGSSADLGLKKFIKLFLSLGV
;
A
#
# COMPACT_ATOMS: atom_id res chain seq x y z
N MET A 1 -35.54 44.62 -11.21
CA MET A 1 -34.10 44.38 -11.46
C MET A 1 -33.65 43.40 -10.39
N GLU A 2 -34.10 42.16 -10.50
CA GLU A 2 -33.91 41.05 -9.55
C GLU A 2 -34.23 39.78 -10.36
N MET A 3 -33.30 39.35 -11.22
CA MET A 3 -33.48 38.10 -12.00
C MET A 3 -32.14 37.52 -12.49
N THR A 4 -31.04 37.84 -11.80
CA THR A 4 -29.68 37.44 -12.22
C THR A 4 -28.86 36.74 -11.14
N GLU A 5 -29.37 36.57 -9.92
CA GLU A 5 -28.62 35.87 -8.86
C GLU A 5 -28.97 34.38 -8.77
N HIS A 6 -30.20 33.97 -9.08
CA HIS A 6 -30.62 32.57 -8.92
C HIS A 6 -29.98 31.58 -9.91
N LYS A 7 -29.57 32.05 -11.09
CA LYS A 7 -29.00 31.18 -12.14
C LYS A 7 -27.51 30.91 -11.93
N THR A 8 -26.82 31.72 -11.13
CA THR A 8 -25.38 31.59 -10.90
C THR A 8 -25.09 30.59 -9.78
N GLN A 9 -25.99 30.43 -8.79
CA GLN A 9 -25.84 29.47 -7.71
C GLN A 9 -26.08 28.01 -8.16
N GLU A 10 -27.11 27.73 -8.96
CA GLU A 10 -27.36 26.36 -9.47
C GLU A 10 -26.25 25.82 -10.37
N THR A 11 -25.51 26.69 -11.07
CA THR A 11 -24.41 26.26 -11.95
C THR A 11 -23.11 25.97 -11.19
N VAL A 12 -22.93 26.57 -10.01
CA VAL A 12 -21.74 26.37 -9.16
C VAL A 12 -21.89 25.12 -8.30
N GLU A 13 -23.08 24.87 -7.75
CA GLU A 13 -23.39 23.63 -7.01
C GLU A 13 -23.31 22.37 -7.91
N ASN A 14 -23.65 22.50 -9.20
CA ASN A 14 -23.57 21.39 -10.16
C ASN A 14 -22.13 21.02 -10.57
N GLN A 15 -21.17 21.95 -10.46
CA GLN A 15 -19.76 21.67 -10.79
C GLN A 15 -19.00 21.03 -9.63
N GLU A 16 -19.42 21.26 -8.38
CA GLU A 16 -18.75 20.72 -7.20
C GLU A 16 -18.88 19.20 -7.08
N ASN A 17 -19.98 18.60 -7.55
CA ASN A 17 -20.26 17.16 -7.41
C ASN A 17 -20.18 16.34 -8.71
N GLU A 18 -19.60 16.88 -9.78
CA GLU A 18 -19.60 16.23 -11.10
C GLU A 18 -18.83 14.90 -11.11
N ILE A 19 -17.68 14.84 -10.42
CA ILE A 19 -16.82 13.65 -10.36
C ILE A 19 -17.44 12.55 -9.52
N ALA A 20 -17.99 12.89 -8.35
CA ALA A 20 -18.66 11.93 -7.47
C ALA A 20 -19.89 11.33 -8.16
N SER A 21 -20.75 12.19 -8.73
CA SER A 21 -21.95 11.76 -9.47
C SER A 21 -21.59 10.86 -10.66
N TYR A 22 -20.49 11.15 -11.35
CA TYR A 22 -20.00 10.32 -12.44
C TYR A 22 -19.54 8.93 -11.96
N LEU A 23 -18.75 8.87 -10.89
CA LEU A 23 -18.30 7.61 -10.31
C LEU A 23 -19.50 6.77 -9.84
N GLU A 24 -20.47 7.39 -9.18
CA GLU A 24 -21.72 6.74 -8.78
C GLU A 24 -22.50 6.17 -9.97
N SER A 25 -22.60 6.94 -11.07
CA SER A 25 -23.24 6.47 -12.31
C SER A 25 -22.51 5.28 -12.96
N SER A 26 -21.22 5.12 -12.65
CA SER A 26 -20.36 4.01 -13.09
C SER A 26 -20.33 2.84 -12.09
N GLU A 27 -21.30 2.80 -11.17
CA GLU A 27 -21.48 1.77 -10.12
C GLU A 27 -20.42 1.79 -9.01
N TYR A 28 -19.65 2.87 -8.86
CA TYR A 28 -18.74 3.03 -7.73
C TYR A 28 -19.49 3.50 -6.50
N ARG A 29 -19.07 3.02 -5.33
CA ARG A 29 -19.40 3.66 -4.06
C ARG A 29 -18.39 4.75 -3.80
N VAL A 30 -18.87 5.96 -3.51
CA VAL A 30 -18.02 7.14 -3.45
C VAL A 30 -17.87 7.63 -2.01
N CYS A 31 -16.68 8.12 -1.68
CA CYS A 31 -16.37 8.86 -0.46
C CYS A 31 -15.56 10.10 -0.84
N GLU A 32 -15.98 11.26 -0.36
CA GLU A 32 -15.28 12.52 -0.57
C GLU A 32 -14.43 12.89 0.64
N TYR A 33 -13.24 13.43 0.38
CA TYR A 33 -12.32 13.87 1.41
C TYR A 33 -12.20 15.39 1.46
N PRO A 34 -11.92 15.98 2.64
CA PRO A 34 -11.83 17.43 2.81
C PRO A 34 -10.73 18.12 1.99
N ASN A 35 -9.76 17.35 1.50
CA ASN A 35 -8.62 17.82 0.72
C ASN A 35 -8.93 17.92 -0.79
N GLY A 36 -10.17 17.68 -1.23
CA GLY A 36 -10.57 17.71 -2.64
C GLY A 36 -10.27 16.40 -3.38
N LEU A 37 -10.01 15.32 -2.65
CA LEU A 37 -9.87 13.97 -3.18
C LEU A 37 -11.22 13.27 -3.14
N VAL A 38 -11.63 12.67 -4.26
CA VAL A 38 -12.81 11.81 -4.35
C VAL A 38 -12.33 10.38 -4.53
N MET A 39 -12.79 9.46 -3.69
CA MET A 39 -12.50 8.03 -3.83
C MET A 39 -13.75 7.30 -4.31
N GLY A 40 -13.63 6.55 -5.40
CA GLY A 40 -14.60 5.55 -5.81
C GLY A 40 -14.08 4.14 -5.56
N LEU A 41 -14.93 3.26 -5.05
CA LEU A 41 -14.64 1.84 -4.94
C LEU A 41 -15.75 1.00 -5.60
N ARG A 42 -15.35 0.12 -6.51
CA ARG A 42 -16.27 -0.83 -7.15
C ARG A 42 -15.80 -2.26 -6.97
N LEU A 43 -16.75 -3.14 -6.65
CA LEU A 43 -16.51 -4.57 -6.51
C LEU A 43 -17.05 -5.32 -7.73
N GLN A 44 -16.18 -6.02 -8.46
CA GLN A 44 -16.55 -6.78 -9.65
C GLN A 44 -16.17 -8.25 -9.51
N SER A 45 -17.08 -9.17 -9.82
CA SER A 45 -16.77 -10.60 -9.82
C SER A 45 -15.80 -10.93 -10.96
N ILE A 46 -14.77 -11.74 -10.68
CA ILE A 46 -13.83 -12.19 -11.72
C ILE A 46 -14.39 -13.47 -12.38
N PRO A 47 -14.82 -13.44 -13.66
CA PRO A 47 -15.46 -14.57 -14.29
C PRO A 47 -14.53 -15.78 -14.37
N GLY A 48 -15.01 -16.94 -13.90
CA GLY A 48 -14.23 -18.18 -13.86
C GLY A 48 -13.20 -18.25 -12.72
N GLY A 49 -13.16 -17.24 -11.83
CA GLY A 49 -12.28 -17.19 -10.67
C GLY A 49 -13.02 -17.37 -9.33
N LYS A 50 -12.26 -17.67 -8.26
CA LYS A 50 -12.74 -17.68 -6.87
C LYS A 50 -12.54 -16.33 -6.17
N GLY A 51 -12.71 -15.22 -6.89
CA GLY A 51 -12.38 -13.91 -6.37
C GLY A 51 -13.17 -12.75 -6.95
N VAL A 52 -13.00 -11.61 -6.28
CA VAL A 52 -13.61 -10.33 -6.55
C VAL A 52 -12.49 -9.32 -6.77
N HIS A 53 -12.61 -8.54 -7.81
CA HIS A 53 -11.76 -7.40 -8.10
C HIS A 53 -12.33 -6.19 -7.34
N ALA A 54 -11.52 -5.59 -6.48
CA ALA A 54 -11.77 -4.31 -5.85
C ALA A 54 -11.03 -3.24 -6.66
N ASP A 55 -11.77 -2.53 -7.52
CA ASP A 55 -11.26 -1.42 -8.29
C ASP A 55 -11.41 -0.14 -7.48
N VAL A 56 -10.27 0.40 -7.04
CA VAL A 56 -10.19 1.62 -6.23
C VAL A 56 -9.66 2.74 -7.11
N VAL A 57 -10.42 3.82 -7.19
CA VAL A 57 -10.10 4.99 -7.99
C VAL A 57 -10.07 6.21 -7.10
N HIS A 58 -8.93 6.89 -7.06
CA HIS A 58 -8.79 8.19 -6.43
C HIS A 58 -8.77 9.26 -7.52
N VAL A 59 -9.57 10.31 -7.35
CA VAL A 59 -9.64 11.44 -8.26
C VAL A 59 -9.32 12.70 -7.47
N LEU A 60 -8.19 13.31 -7.79
CA LEU A 60 -7.79 14.59 -7.24
C LEU A 60 -8.36 15.72 -8.10
N ASP A 61 -9.30 16.48 -7.57
CA ASP A 61 -9.84 17.67 -8.24
C ASP A 61 -9.04 18.92 -7.87
N LEU A 62 -8.10 19.32 -8.73
CA LEU A 62 -7.28 20.53 -8.51
C LEU A 62 -8.10 21.83 -8.54
N ARG A 63 -9.36 21.80 -8.97
CA ARG A 63 -10.25 22.98 -8.96
C ARG A 63 -10.74 23.29 -7.54
N GLN A 64 -10.93 22.25 -6.73
CA GLN A 64 -11.49 22.35 -5.38
C GLN A 64 -10.45 22.15 -4.29
N ALA A 65 -9.32 21.52 -4.63
CA ALA A 65 -8.34 21.14 -3.65
C ALA A 65 -7.69 22.33 -2.93
N LYS A 66 -7.68 22.26 -1.59
CA LYS A 66 -7.10 23.27 -0.71
C LYS A 66 -5.86 22.69 -0.05
N PHE A 67 -4.70 22.91 -0.66
CA PHE A 67 -3.41 22.49 -0.10
C PHE A 67 -2.56 23.67 0.36
N GLY A 68 -1.56 23.38 1.18
CA GLY A 68 -0.45 24.29 1.41
C GLY A 68 0.30 24.63 0.11
N LYS A 69 1.04 25.74 0.10
CA LYS A 69 1.76 26.22 -1.10
C LYS A 69 2.95 25.34 -1.52
N THR A 70 3.41 24.42 -0.66
CA THR A 70 4.60 23.60 -0.90
C THR A 70 4.23 22.22 -1.44
N ALA A 71 5.07 21.67 -2.32
CA ALA A 71 4.88 20.32 -2.87
C ALA A 71 4.82 19.25 -1.77
N LEU A 72 5.63 19.39 -0.72
CA LEU A 72 5.65 18.49 0.43
C LEU A 72 4.32 18.48 1.22
N ALA A 73 3.68 19.64 1.36
CA ALA A 73 2.39 19.73 2.04
C ALA A 73 1.27 19.08 1.23
N VAL A 74 1.30 19.22 -0.11
CA VAL A 74 0.39 18.52 -1.01
C VAL A 74 0.62 17.01 -0.95
N GLN A 75 1.88 16.57 -1.01
CA GLN A 75 2.28 15.16 -0.96
C GLN A 75 1.82 14.49 0.34
N SER A 76 2.17 15.06 1.50
CA SER A 76 1.74 14.54 2.80
C SER A 76 0.22 14.45 2.94
N ALA A 77 -0.52 15.50 2.55
CA ALA A 77 -1.98 15.50 2.67
C ALA A 77 -2.69 14.47 1.77
N LEU A 78 -2.09 14.10 0.64
CA LEU A 78 -2.67 13.16 -0.31
C LEU A 78 -2.25 11.72 -0.07
N LEU A 79 -0.96 11.51 0.20
CA LEU A 79 -0.38 10.18 0.33
C LEU A 79 -0.99 9.40 1.50
N ASP A 80 -1.25 10.05 2.63
CA ASP A 80 -1.92 9.44 3.79
C ASP A 80 -3.30 8.87 3.45
N THR A 81 -4.01 9.50 2.50
CA THR A 81 -5.35 9.08 2.10
C THR A 81 -5.32 7.98 1.04
N ILE A 82 -4.35 8.03 0.13
CA ILE A 82 -4.24 7.12 -1.01
C ILE A 82 -3.57 5.79 -0.61
N ASP A 83 -2.69 5.80 0.39
CA ASP A 83 -1.99 4.60 0.85
C ASP A 83 -2.80 3.75 1.83
N LYS A 84 -3.90 4.28 2.40
CA LYS A 84 -4.76 3.57 3.36
C LYS A 84 -4.99 2.11 2.97
N ASP A 85 -4.89 1.20 3.94
CA ASP A 85 -5.20 -0.21 3.70
C ASP A 85 -6.60 -0.39 3.11
N LEU A 86 -6.76 -1.41 2.26
CA LEU A 86 -8.04 -1.74 1.63
C LEU A 86 -9.20 -1.87 2.64
N ARG A 87 -8.92 -2.35 3.87
CA ARG A 87 -9.93 -2.40 4.94
C ARG A 87 -10.51 -1.02 5.24
N HIS A 88 -9.66 -0.03 5.47
CA HIS A 88 -10.08 1.33 5.78
C HIS A 88 -10.80 1.97 4.59
N LEU A 89 -10.33 1.74 3.36
CA LEU A 89 -11.01 2.20 2.14
C LEU A 89 -12.41 1.60 2.00
N LEU A 90 -12.59 0.32 2.35
CA LEU A 90 -13.89 -0.35 2.37
C LEU A 90 -14.79 0.17 3.51
N GLU A 91 -14.22 0.55 4.65
CA GLU A 91 -14.94 1.19 5.77
C GLU A 91 -15.45 2.58 5.37
N ASP A 92 -14.61 3.38 4.71
CA ASP A 92 -14.95 4.72 4.23
C ASP A 92 -16.17 4.71 3.27
N VAL A 93 -16.34 3.64 2.48
CA VAL A 93 -17.51 3.44 1.58
C VAL A 93 -18.61 2.54 2.16
N GLY A 94 -18.56 2.24 3.46
CA GLY A 94 -19.62 1.57 4.22
C GLY A 94 -19.76 0.07 4.02
N ILE A 95 -18.72 -0.60 3.48
CA ILE A 95 -18.70 -2.07 3.23
C ILE A 95 -17.58 -2.80 3.97
N GLY A 96 -16.83 -2.10 4.83
CA GLY A 96 -15.72 -2.63 5.60
C GLY A 96 -16.06 -3.86 6.44
N SER A 97 -17.30 -3.96 6.94
CA SER A 97 -17.77 -5.12 7.69
C SER A 97 -17.79 -6.43 6.90
N MET A 98 -17.71 -6.37 5.56
CA MET A 98 -17.64 -7.55 4.70
C MET A 98 -16.20 -8.05 4.50
N PHE A 99 -15.20 -7.25 4.88
CA PHE A 99 -13.79 -7.58 4.67
C PHE A 99 -13.23 -8.34 5.86
N GLU A 100 -12.75 -9.55 5.59
CA GLU A 100 -12.11 -10.38 6.59
C GLU A 100 -10.75 -10.88 6.09
N ILE A 101 -9.81 -11.04 7.01
CA ILE A 101 -8.56 -11.75 6.73
C ILE A 101 -8.77 -13.17 7.22
N GLN A 102 -9.00 -14.10 6.30
CA GLN A 102 -9.17 -15.50 6.62
C GLN A 102 -7.79 -16.17 6.73
N GLN A 103 -7.52 -16.75 7.89
CA GLN A 103 -6.30 -17.50 8.15
C GLN A 103 -6.56 -19.00 7.99
N ILE A 104 -5.86 -19.64 7.06
CA ILE A 104 -5.86 -21.09 6.91
C ILE A 104 -4.67 -21.63 7.69
N TYR A 105 -4.99 -22.38 8.74
CA TYR A 105 -4.00 -23.05 9.57
C TYR A 105 -3.67 -24.42 9.01
N THR A 106 -2.38 -24.68 8.86
CA THR A 106 -1.83 -26.03 8.66
C THR A 106 -0.87 -26.33 9.81
N PRO A 107 -0.57 -27.61 10.10
CA PRO A 107 0.42 -27.98 11.11
C PRO A 107 1.82 -27.40 10.89
N PHE A 108 2.11 -26.87 9.69
CA PHE A 108 3.43 -26.42 9.28
C PHE A 108 3.48 -24.96 8.84
N GLY A 109 2.38 -24.22 8.92
CA GLY A 109 2.35 -22.82 8.51
C GLY A 109 0.94 -22.25 8.41
N ARG A 110 0.89 -20.97 8.04
CA ARG A 110 -0.35 -20.19 7.93
C ARG A 110 -0.39 -19.54 6.55
N ALA A 111 -1.56 -19.58 5.91
CA ALA A 111 -1.85 -18.78 4.72
C ALA A 111 -2.87 -17.71 5.10
N HIS A 112 -2.61 -16.46 4.68
CA HIS A 112 -3.50 -15.32 4.89
C HIS A 112 -4.22 -15.01 3.60
N LEU A 113 -5.55 -15.01 3.63
CA LEU A 113 -6.39 -14.67 2.49
C LEU A 113 -7.21 -13.43 2.83
N ARG A 114 -7.05 -12.38 2.04
CA ARG A 114 -7.97 -11.24 2.06
C ARG A 114 -9.26 -11.67 1.38
N VAL A 115 -10.36 -11.76 2.12
CA VAL A 115 -11.64 -12.25 1.60
C VAL A 115 -12.77 -11.26 1.86
N LEU A 116 -13.66 -11.11 0.89
CA LEU A 116 -14.94 -10.47 1.06
C LEU A 116 -16.00 -11.53 1.34
N ARG A 117 -16.67 -11.42 2.49
CA ARG A 117 -17.80 -12.26 2.87
C ARG A 117 -19.06 -11.40 2.99
N PRO A 118 -20.06 -11.61 2.12
CA PRO A 118 -21.37 -10.99 2.29
C PRO A 118 -22.02 -11.40 3.62
N PRO A 119 -22.75 -10.51 4.31
CA PRO A 119 -23.33 -10.79 5.64
C PRO A 119 -24.25 -12.03 5.70
N LYS A 120 -24.83 -12.42 4.56
CA LYS A 120 -25.77 -13.54 4.43
C LYS A 120 -25.17 -14.76 3.72
N ALA A 121 -23.88 -14.75 3.38
CA ALA A 121 -23.24 -15.82 2.62
C ALA A 121 -22.25 -16.59 3.49
N SER A 122 -22.27 -17.92 3.38
CA SER A 122 -21.31 -18.80 4.05
C SER A 122 -19.95 -18.88 3.34
N ARG A 123 -19.85 -18.34 2.13
CA ARG A 123 -18.65 -18.37 1.30
C ARG A 123 -18.07 -16.96 1.15
N GLY A 124 -16.76 -16.86 1.33
CA GLY A 124 -15.99 -15.66 0.99
C GLY A 124 -15.34 -15.80 -0.37
N SER A 125 -15.10 -14.66 -1.01
CA SER A 125 -14.34 -14.56 -2.26
C SER A 125 -13.03 -13.84 -1.99
N MET A 126 -11.93 -14.32 -2.57
CA MET A 126 -10.63 -13.65 -2.44
C MET A 126 -10.66 -12.28 -3.11
N VAL A 127 -10.07 -11.27 -2.48
CA VAL A 127 -10.05 -9.90 -3.00
C VAL A 127 -8.74 -9.64 -3.73
N TYR A 128 -8.85 -9.08 -4.93
CA TYR A 128 -7.72 -8.58 -5.71
C TYR A 128 -7.91 -7.08 -5.90
N GLU A 129 -6.93 -6.30 -5.48
CA GLU A 129 -7.03 -4.86 -5.45
C GLU A 129 -6.25 -4.25 -6.62
N THR A 130 -6.85 -3.24 -7.26
CA THR A 130 -6.11 -2.30 -8.13
C THR A 130 -6.41 -0.89 -7.70
N ARG A 131 -5.38 -0.05 -7.59
CA ARG A 131 -5.53 1.37 -7.30
C ARG A 131 -5.12 2.19 -8.51
N SER A 132 -5.97 3.12 -8.92
CA SER A 132 -5.67 4.09 -9.96
C SER A 132 -5.89 5.50 -9.42
N VAL A 133 -5.00 6.44 -9.77
CA VAL A 133 -5.18 7.84 -9.40
C VAL A 133 -5.38 8.68 -10.66
N TYR A 134 -6.34 9.59 -10.64
CA TYR A 134 -6.57 10.57 -11.69
C TYR A 134 -6.38 11.97 -11.12
N VAL A 135 -5.81 12.86 -11.92
CA VAL A 135 -5.70 14.27 -11.55
C VAL A 135 -6.51 15.07 -12.54
N VAL A 136 -7.56 15.71 -12.05
CA VAL A 136 -8.46 16.52 -12.86
C VAL A 136 -8.09 17.98 -12.69
N HIS A 137 -7.87 18.67 -13.82
CA HIS A 137 -7.57 20.10 -13.84
C HIS A 137 -8.56 20.87 -14.73
N SER A 138 -8.62 22.19 -14.52
CA SER A 138 -9.39 23.06 -15.42
C SER A 138 -8.68 23.19 -16.78
N ARG A 139 -9.44 23.22 -17.87
CA ARG A 139 -8.91 23.37 -19.24
C ARG A 139 -8.02 24.61 -19.42
N ASP A 140 -8.32 25.66 -18.66
CA ASP A 140 -7.61 26.95 -18.76
C ASP A 140 -6.36 27.05 -17.88
N ARG A 141 -6.02 25.99 -17.13
CA ARG A 141 -4.86 25.98 -16.23
C ARG A 141 -4.08 24.68 -16.35
N VAL A 142 -2.81 24.79 -16.73
CA VAL A 142 -1.83 23.72 -16.54
C VAL A 142 -1.66 23.50 -15.03
N PRO A 143 -1.63 22.25 -14.54
CA PRO A 143 -1.43 21.98 -13.11
C PRO A 143 -0.19 22.73 -12.60
N PRO A 144 -0.31 23.51 -11.50
CA PRO A 144 0.75 24.40 -11.03
C PRO A 144 1.97 23.65 -10.46
N SER A 145 1.84 22.35 -10.21
CA SER A 145 2.86 21.49 -9.64
C SER A 145 3.06 20.24 -10.50
N ASN A 146 4.28 19.72 -10.56
CA ASN A 146 4.54 18.41 -11.15
C ASN A 146 3.78 17.34 -10.33
N VAL A 147 2.69 16.80 -10.88
CA VAL A 147 1.85 15.76 -10.26
C VAL A 147 2.10 14.37 -10.85
N THR A 148 3.17 14.22 -11.64
CA THR A 148 3.54 12.93 -12.27
C THR A 148 3.99 11.87 -11.26
N TRP A 149 4.41 12.30 -10.06
CA TRP A 149 4.67 11.43 -8.92
C TRP A 149 3.40 10.69 -8.48
N LEU A 150 2.23 11.33 -8.59
CA LEU A 150 0.96 10.80 -8.11
C LEU A 150 0.29 9.86 -9.11
N SER A 151 0.40 10.17 -10.40
CA SER A 151 -0.26 9.40 -11.47
C SER A 151 0.48 9.49 -12.80
N ARG A 152 0.15 8.58 -13.72
CA ARG A 152 0.68 8.56 -15.09
C ARG A 152 0.30 9.85 -15.79
N SER A 153 1.17 10.34 -16.68
CA SER A 153 0.88 11.52 -17.50
C SER A 153 -0.42 11.41 -18.29
N THR A 154 -0.81 10.19 -18.67
CA THR A 154 -2.07 9.89 -19.37
C THR A 154 -3.33 10.02 -18.51
N ARG A 155 -3.19 10.12 -17.19
CA ARG A 155 -4.30 10.24 -16.21
C ARG A 155 -4.35 11.63 -15.54
N ILE A 156 -3.55 12.57 -16.06
CA ILE A 156 -3.66 14.01 -15.76
C ILE A 156 -4.51 14.61 -16.88
N VAL A 157 -5.76 14.92 -16.58
CA VAL A 157 -6.80 15.10 -17.60
C VAL A 157 -7.74 16.24 -17.26
N SER A 158 -8.45 16.74 -18.27
CA SER A 158 -9.64 17.55 -18.06
C SER A 158 -10.84 16.68 -17.65
N VAL A 159 -11.90 17.32 -17.14
CA VAL A 159 -13.11 16.63 -16.67
C VAL A 159 -13.76 15.78 -17.77
N ASP A 160 -13.83 16.30 -19.00
CA ASP A 160 -14.46 15.59 -20.11
C ASP A 160 -13.65 14.35 -20.55
N GLU A 161 -12.32 14.45 -20.47
CA GLU A 161 -11.40 13.36 -20.81
C GLU A 161 -11.38 12.28 -19.73
N PHE A 162 -11.55 12.67 -18.46
CA PHE A 162 -11.63 11.75 -17.33
C PHE A 162 -12.70 10.67 -17.57
N ASN A 163 -13.89 11.07 -18.04
CA ASN A 163 -14.98 10.14 -18.28
C ASN A 163 -14.60 9.04 -19.28
N LEU A 164 -14.02 9.43 -20.41
CA LEU A 164 -13.62 8.51 -21.47
C LEU A 164 -12.48 7.59 -21.03
N LEU A 165 -11.44 8.15 -20.40
CA LEU A 165 -10.28 7.40 -19.96
C LEU A 165 -10.62 6.43 -18.83
N HIS A 166 -11.42 6.86 -17.86
CA HIS A 166 -11.85 6.02 -16.76
C HIS A 166 -12.57 4.75 -17.25
N GLN A 167 -13.49 4.87 -18.21
CA GLN A 167 -14.21 3.71 -18.76
C GLN A 167 -13.28 2.75 -19.51
N SER A 168 -12.30 3.29 -20.23
CA SER A 168 -11.30 2.49 -20.93
C SER A 168 -10.42 1.72 -19.94
N ASP A 169 -9.87 2.42 -18.94
CA ASP A 169 -8.98 1.85 -17.93
C ASP A 169 -9.69 0.81 -17.05
N THR A 170 -10.97 1.04 -16.76
CA THR A 170 -11.80 0.10 -16.01
C THR A 170 -11.98 -1.23 -16.75
N ARG A 171 -11.98 -1.23 -18.09
CA ARG A 171 -12.10 -2.46 -18.89
C ARG A 171 -10.76 -3.19 -19.00
N SER A 172 -9.67 -2.45 -19.12
CA SER A 172 -8.33 -3.04 -19.17
C SER A 172 -7.91 -3.60 -17.81
N SER A 173 -8.22 -2.91 -16.71
CA SER A 173 -7.87 -3.34 -15.35
C SER A 173 -8.41 -4.74 -15.04
N LEU A 174 -9.68 -5.02 -15.36
CA LEU A 174 -10.27 -6.34 -15.15
C LEU A 174 -9.56 -7.43 -15.97
N HIS A 175 -9.16 -7.12 -17.21
CA HIS A 175 -8.42 -8.05 -18.06
C HIS A 175 -7.02 -8.33 -17.48
N ASP A 176 -6.33 -7.29 -17.02
CA ASP A 176 -5.00 -7.40 -16.41
C ASP A 176 -5.04 -8.17 -15.07
N VAL A 177 -6.07 -7.93 -14.26
CA VAL A 177 -6.33 -8.68 -13.02
C VAL A 177 -6.52 -10.16 -13.35
N LYS A 178 -7.37 -10.47 -14.34
CA LYS A 178 -7.62 -11.85 -14.75
C LYS A 178 -6.35 -12.54 -15.29
N GLY A 179 -5.53 -11.83 -16.05
CA GLY A 179 -4.25 -12.33 -16.56
C GLY A 179 -3.18 -12.51 -15.48
N SER A 180 -3.29 -11.75 -14.39
CA SER A 180 -2.34 -11.82 -13.28
C SER A 180 -2.59 -13.00 -12.35
N ILE A 181 -3.83 -13.49 -12.25
CA ILE A 181 -4.23 -14.57 -11.32
C ILE A 181 -3.73 -15.93 -11.82
N GLU A 182 -2.88 -16.55 -11.01
CA GLU A 182 -2.38 -17.90 -11.21
C GLU A 182 -3.40 -18.94 -10.70
N GLN A 183 -3.88 -19.81 -11.60
CA GLN A 183 -4.87 -20.83 -11.25
C GLN A 183 -4.27 -22.01 -10.48
N THR A 184 -2.98 -22.29 -10.68
CA THR A 184 -2.24 -23.42 -10.09
C THR A 184 -2.08 -23.29 -8.59
N LYS A 185 -1.99 -22.06 -8.05
CA LYS A 185 -1.83 -21.80 -6.61
C LYS A 185 -2.85 -22.52 -5.73
N TRP A 186 -4.11 -22.63 -6.18
CA TRP A 186 -5.17 -23.28 -5.40
C TRP A 186 -4.91 -24.79 -5.23
N LYS A 187 -4.29 -25.42 -6.23
CA LYS A 187 -3.88 -26.83 -6.15
C LYS A 187 -2.73 -27.00 -5.15
N ASP A 188 -1.81 -26.04 -5.11
CA ASP A 188 -0.71 -26.05 -4.13
C ASP A 188 -1.23 -25.86 -2.71
N LEU A 189 -2.17 -24.93 -2.49
CA LEU A 189 -2.83 -24.77 -1.20
C LEU A 189 -3.57 -26.04 -0.75
N GLU A 190 -4.34 -26.66 -1.65
CA GLU A 190 -5.08 -27.89 -1.35
C GLU A 190 -4.15 -29.06 -1.05
N ALA A 191 -3.09 -29.22 -1.85
CA ALA A 191 -2.06 -30.25 -1.64
C ALA A 191 -1.28 -30.03 -0.35
N GLY A 192 -0.94 -28.77 -0.04
CA GLY A 192 -0.24 -28.37 1.19
C GLY A 192 -1.10 -28.62 2.43
N TYR A 193 -2.37 -28.20 2.39
CA TYR A 193 -3.35 -28.46 3.46
C TYR A 193 -3.53 -29.96 3.70
N ARG A 194 -3.77 -30.73 2.63
CA ARG A 194 -3.93 -32.18 2.72
C ARG A 194 -2.68 -32.84 3.29
N SER A 195 -1.50 -32.60 2.71
CA SER A 195 -0.24 -33.19 3.20
C SER A 195 0.03 -32.81 4.66
N GLY A 196 -0.30 -31.56 5.01
CA GLY A 196 -0.28 -31.04 6.38
C GLY A 196 -1.09 -31.90 7.35
N TRP A 197 -2.39 -32.08 7.11
CA TRP A 197 -3.24 -32.88 7.99
C TRP A 197 -2.91 -34.36 7.99
N TRP A 198 -2.57 -34.93 6.83
CA TRP A 198 -2.21 -36.35 6.73
C TRP A 198 -0.89 -36.68 7.42
N SER A 199 0.00 -35.70 7.61
CA SER A 199 1.22 -35.88 8.41
C SER A 199 0.95 -36.14 9.90
N LEU A 200 -0.20 -35.74 10.43
CA LEU A 200 -0.50 -35.95 11.84
C LEU A 200 -0.70 -37.44 12.16
N LEU A 201 -1.15 -38.24 11.20
CA LEU A 201 -1.33 -39.68 11.40
C LEU A 201 -0.01 -40.42 11.70
N PRO A 202 1.06 -40.33 10.86
CA PRO A 202 2.35 -40.92 11.19
C PRO A 202 2.97 -40.28 12.44
N LEU A 203 2.72 -39.00 12.73
CA LEU A 203 3.18 -38.39 13.99
C LEU A 203 2.55 -39.06 15.23
N ILE A 204 1.22 -39.27 15.21
CA ILE A 204 0.50 -39.96 16.28
C ILE A 204 0.97 -41.41 16.41
N LEU A 205 1.13 -42.12 15.29
CA LEU A 205 1.66 -43.49 15.28
C LEU A 205 3.08 -43.55 15.83
N MET A 206 3.93 -42.59 15.49
CA MET A 206 5.29 -42.48 16.02
C MET A 206 5.29 -42.26 17.53
N MET A 207 4.42 -41.38 18.04
CA MET A 207 4.28 -41.14 19.49
C MET A 207 3.71 -42.35 20.23
N ALA A 208 2.69 -43.02 19.70
CA ALA A 208 2.15 -44.23 20.28
C ALA A 208 3.20 -45.36 20.29
N SER A 209 4.00 -45.46 19.22
CA SER A 209 5.05 -46.45 19.09
C SER A 209 6.22 -46.18 20.03
N SER A 210 6.62 -44.92 20.23
CA SER A 210 7.68 -44.59 21.19
C SER A 210 7.26 -44.93 22.63
N VAL A 211 6.01 -44.63 23.00
CA VAL A 211 5.44 -45.07 24.28
C VAL A 211 5.43 -46.60 24.38
N GLY A 212 5.01 -47.31 23.32
CA GLY A 212 5.02 -48.78 23.27
C GLY A 212 6.41 -49.40 23.42
N VAL A 213 7.45 -48.80 22.82
CA VAL A 213 8.85 -49.23 22.98
C VAL A 213 9.29 -49.03 24.43
N THR A 214 9.08 -47.85 25.01
CA THR A 214 9.46 -47.58 26.41
C THR A 214 8.75 -48.50 27.39
N ALA A 215 7.45 -48.77 27.20
CA ALA A 215 6.69 -49.70 28.01
C ALA A 215 7.23 -51.13 27.90
N SER A 216 7.51 -51.61 26.67
CA SER A 216 8.04 -52.96 26.43
C SER A 216 9.42 -53.17 27.06
N ILE A 217 10.26 -52.13 27.08
CA ILE A 217 11.55 -52.14 27.79
C ILE A 217 11.33 -52.27 29.30
N LEU A 218 10.37 -51.53 29.87
CA LEU A 218 10.05 -51.53 31.29
C LEU A 218 9.43 -52.86 31.77
N THR A 219 8.57 -53.47 30.97
CA THR A 219 7.86 -54.72 31.33
C THR A 219 8.64 -55.99 30.98
N SER A 220 9.83 -55.88 30.37
CA SER A 220 10.64 -57.01 29.89
C SER A 220 9.91 -57.97 28.92
N SER A 221 8.81 -57.50 28.31
CA SER A 221 8.03 -58.29 27.36
C SER A 221 8.70 -58.28 25.98
N GLY A 222 8.97 -59.45 25.41
CA GLY A 222 9.70 -59.63 24.14
C GLY A 222 9.02 -59.09 22.86
N THR A 223 8.01 -58.25 22.96
CA THR A 223 7.19 -57.73 21.84
C THR A 223 7.67 -56.35 21.34
N LEU A 224 8.98 -56.13 21.25
CA LEU A 224 9.58 -54.85 20.80
C LEU A 224 9.51 -54.62 19.28
N LEU A 225 9.36 -55.70 18.50
CA LEU A 225 9.50 -55.66 17.05
C LEU A 225 8.41 -54.79 16.38
N VAL A 226 7.15 -54.92 16.82
CA VAL A 226 6.03 -54.19 16.22
C VAL A 226 6.12 -52.68 16.50
N PRO A 227 6.29 -52.20 17.76
CA PRO A 227 6.45 -50.77 18.02
C PRO A 227 7.68 -50.17 17.32
N ALA A 228 8.81 -50.88 17.27
CA ALA A 228 10.01 -50.40 16.60
C ALA A 228 9.82 -50.27 15.07
N ALA A 229 9.16 -51.24 14.42
CA ALA A 229 8.88 -51.19 12.99
C ALA A 229 7.92 -50.04 12.63
N VAL A 230 6.86 -49.85 13.44
CA VAL A 230 5.91 -48.73 13.23
C VAL A 230 6.60 -47.39 13.40
N ALA A 231 7.46 -47.22 14.41
CA ALA A 231 8.25 -46.00 14.58
C ALA A 231 9.20 -45.75 13.39
N ALA A 232 9.90 -46.79 12.93
CA ALA A 232 10.86 -46.69 11.82
C ALA A 232 10.22 -46.28 10.49
N VAL A 233 8.97 -46.67 10.23
CA VAL A 233 8.23 -46.27 9.01
C VAL A 233 7.53 -44.92 9.20
N SER A 234 7.01 -44.65 10.40
CA SER A 234 6.23 -43.43 10.66
C SER A 234 7.09 -42.18 10.64
N ALA A 235 8.31 -42.22 11.18
CA ALA A 235 9.22 -41.08 11.20
C ALA A 235 9.58 -40.54 9.79
N PRO A 236 10.08 -41.34 8.83
CA PRO A 236 10.39 -40.86 7.49
C PRO A 236 9.13 -40.44 6.72
N LEU A 237 8.00 -41.14 6.92
CA LEU A 237 6.73 -40.77 6.29
C LEU A 237 6.23 -39.40 6.79
N PHE A 238 6.30 -39.16 8.10
CA PHE A 238 6.01 -37.87 8.70
C PHE A 238 6.91 -36.77 8.12
N ALA A 239 8.23 -36.98 8.14
CA ALA A 239 9.19 -36.00 7.64
C ALA A 239 8.95 -35.65 6.17
N TRP A 240 8.63 -36.65 5.34
CA TRP A 240 8.32 -36.45 3.93
C TRP A 240 7.00 -35.68 3.71
N LEU A 241 5.92 -36.05 4.40
CA LEU A 241 4.63 -35.34 4.32
C LEU A 241 4.71 -33.91 4.86
N ALA A 242 5.44 -33.70 5.96
CA ALA A 242 5.66 -32.38 6.54
C ALA A 242 6.41 -31.47 5.59
N ARG A 243 7.53 -31.97 5.03
CA ARG A 243 8.35 -31.20 4.07
C ARG A 243 7.58 -30.87 2.80
N THR A 244 6.84 -31.84 2.24
CA THR A 244 6.04 -31.59 1.03
C THR A 244 4.89 -30.62 1.31
N GLY A 245 4.25 -30.71 2.49
CA GLY A 245 3.24 -29.75 2.94
C GLY A 245 3.79 -28.32 3.02
N ALA A 246 4.96 -28.15 3.66
CA ALA A 246 5.62 -26.85 3.77
C ALA A 246 5.98 -26.25 2.40
N ILE A 247 6.65 -27.02 1.53
CA ILE A 247 7.03 -26.56 0.17
C ILE A 247 5.81 -26.09 -0.64
N ARG A 248 4.68 -26.79 -0.53
CA ARG A 248 3.45 -26.43 -1.25
C ARG A 248 2.80 -25.17 -0.69
N LEU A 249 2.85 -24.98 0.61
CA LEU A 249 2.35 -23.76 1.26
C LEU A 249 3.23 -22.56 0.90
N ASP A 250 4.55 -22.74 0.88
CA ASP A 250 5.50 -21.71 0.48
C ASP A 250 5.30 -21.33 -1.00
N ALA A 251 5.10 -22.32 -1.88
CA ALA A 251 4.77 -22.06 -3.28
C ALA A 251 3.45 -21.28 -3.44
N PHE A 252 2.44 -21.59 -2.63
CA PHE A 252 1.19 -20.83 -2.60
C PHE A 252 1.39 -19.37 -2.18
N ASN A 253 2.12 -19.14 -1.08
CA ASN A 253 2.41 -17.79 -0.60
C ASN A 253 3.24 -17.00 -1.62
N ALA A 254 4.26 -17.61 -2.23
CA ALA A 254 5.07 -16.97 -3.27
C ALA A 254 4.23 -16.60 -4.52
N ALA A 255 3.26 -17.43 -4.90
CA ALA A 255 2.32 -17.10 -5.97
C ALA A 255 1.43 -15.90 -5.60
N LEU A 256 0.94 -15.84 -4.36
CA LEU A 256 0.18 -14.68 -3.87
C LEU A 256 1.00 -13.39 -3.89
N ASP A 257 2.23 -13.42 -3.40
CA ASP A 257 3.12 -12.25 -3.37
C ASP A 257 3.42 -11.76 -4.80
N THR A 258 3.61 -12.71 -5.73
CA THR A 258 3.85 -12.41 -7.15
C THR A 258 2.62 -11.80 -7.81
N GLU A 259 1.42 -12.26 -7.48
CA GLU A 259 0.17 -11.68 -7.96
C GLU A 259 -0.05 -10.28 -7.42
N GLU A 260 0.12 -10.08 -6.11
CA GLU A 260 -0.01 -8.76 -5.47
C GLU A 260 0.97 -7.77 -6.11
N ALA A 261 2.24 -8.15 -6.30
CA ALA A 261 3.22 -7.31 -6.97
C ALA A 261 2.86 -6.98 -8.44
N LYS A 262 2.22 -7.90 -9.19
CA LYS A 262 1.74 -7.64 -10.55
C LYS A 262 0.57 -6.65 -10.55
N LEU A 263 -0.37 -6.82 -9.63
CA LEU A 263 -1.54 -5.95 -9.49
C LEU A 263 -1.14 -4.54 -9.05
N GLU A 264 -0.19 -4.43 -8.13
CA GLU A 264 0.37 -3.16 -7.69
C GLU A 264 1.05 -2.39 -8.83
N LYS A 265 1.74 -3.10 -9.73
CA LYS A 265 2.36 -2.53 -10.93
C LYS A 265 1.35 -2.19 -12.03
N ALA A 266 0.26 -2.95 -12.13
CA ALA A 266 -0.81 -2.65 -13.07
C ALA A 266 -1.50 -1.32 -12.70
N GLY A 267 -1.70 -1.08 -11.40
CA GLY A 267 -2.15 0.19 -10.85
C GLY A 267 -1.06 1.27 -10.74
N ASP A 268 -1.33 2.25 -9.88
CA ASP A 268 -0.40 3.30 -9.48
C ASP A 268 0.19 3.06 -8.08
N LEU A 269 -0.24 2.00 -7.37
CA LEU A 269 0.13 1.76 -5.97
C LEU A 269 1.65 1.57 -5.78
N ALA A 270 2.32 0.84 -6.67
CA ALA A 270 3.77 0.67 -6.60
C ALA A 270 4.52 2.01 -6.71
N ARG A 271 4.02 2.94 -7.54
CA ARG A 271 4.58 4.28 -7.66
C ARG A 271 4.31 5.10 -6.41
N ILE A 272 3.07 5.09 -5.94
CA ILE A 272 2.65 5.82 -4.74
C ILE A 272 3.50 5.41 -3.54
N ARG A 273 3.74 4.11 -3.33
CA ARG A 273 4.58 3.62 -2.23
C ARG A 273 6.03 4.08 -2.31
N GLU A 274 6.60 4.14 -3.51
CA GLU A 274 7.95 4.67 -3.67
C GLU A 274 8.00 6.15 -3.30
N GLU A 275 7.01 6.94 -3.75
CA GLU A 275 6.88 8.36 -3.39
C GLU A 275 6.63 8.57 -1.90
N ILE A 276 5.89 7.68 -1.23
CA ILE A 276 5.72 7.70 0.23
C ILE A 276 7.04 7.48 0.93
N ARG A 277 7.81 6.48 0.50
CA ARG A 277 9.12 6.19 1.09
C ARG A 277 10.05 7.39 0.96
N GLU A 278 10.09 8.04 -0.20
CA GLU A 278 10.85 9.26 -0.40
C GLU A 278 10.32 10.45 0.43
N ASN A 279 9.00 10.59 0.52
CA ASN A 279 8.37 11.68 1.27
C ASN A 279 8.57 11.53 2.79
N GLU A 280 8.51 10.30 3.32
CA GLU A 280 8.80 10.00 4.73
C GLU A 280 10.24 10.36 5.07
N GLU A 281 11.19 10.04 4.17
CA GLU A 281 12.59 10.43 4.32
C GLU A 281 12.75 11.96 4.33
N LYS A 282 12.08 12.67 3.40
CA LYS A 282 12.06 14.14 3.35
C LYS A 282 11.48 14.73 4.64
N LEU A 283 10.33 14.24 5.11
CA LEU A 283 9.70 14.70 6.35
C LEU A 283 10.58 14.42 7.58
N ARG A 284 11.30 13.30 7.61
CA ARG A 284 12.26 13.00 8.66
C ARG A 284 13.43 13.99 8.67
N VAL A 285 13.92 14.39 7.49
CA VAL A 285 14.94 15.44 7.36
C VAL A 285 14.39 16.78 7.84
N VAL A 286 13.17 17.16 7.45
CA VAL A 286 12.51 18.38 7.95
C VAL A 286 12.35 18.35 9.47
N GLY A 287 11.92 17.23 10.04
CA GLY A 287 11.77 17.10 11.50
C GLY A 287 13.10 17.24 12.23
N ARG A 288 14.18 16.66 11.71
CA ARG A 288 15.54 16.82 12.25
C ARG A 288 16.03 18.25 12.14
N LEU A 289 15.87 18.87 10.98
CA LEU A 289 16.22 20.28 10.77
C LEU A 289 15.41 21.19 11.67
N SER A 290 14.10 20.99 11.81
CA SER A 290 13.28 21.80 12.71
C SER A 290 13.75 21.67 14.16
N PHE A 291 14.07 20.46 14.62
CA PHE A 291 14.57 20.22 15.97
C PHE A 291 15.92 20.92 16.24
N VAL A 292 16.82 20.93 15.26
CA VAL A 292 18.18 21.51 15.41
C VAL A 292 18.20 23.02 15.12
N LEU A 293 17.51 23.47 14.08
CA LEU A 293 17.51 24.86 13.62
C LEU A 293 16.64 25.76 14.50
N THR A 294 15.52 25.28 15.04
CA THR A 294 14.62 26.14 15.84
C THR A 294 15.33 26.74 17.07
N PRO A 295 16.09 25.97 17.87
CA PRO A 295 16.90 26.52 18.96
C PRO A 295 17.99 27.49 18.48
N LEU A 296 18.65 27.21 17.34
CA LEU A 296 19.69 28.07 16.78
C LEU A 296 19.13 29.39 16.26
N MET A 297 17.96 29.36 15.62
CA MET A 297 17.23 30.55 15.19
C MET A 297 16.74 31.37 16.38
N GLY A 298 16.26 30.71 17.44
CA GLY A 298 15.92 31.36 18.70
C GLY A 298 17.13 32.04 19.35
N GLY A 299 18.27 31.35 19.42
CA GLY A 299 19.53 31.90 19.93
C GLY A 299 20.05 33.06 19.10
N ALA A 300 19.96 32.99 17.77
CA ALA A 300 20.28 34.10 16.88
C ALA A 300 19.37 35.31 17.12
N GLY A 301 18.06 35.09 17.29
CA GLY A 301 17.09 36.14 17.60
C GLY A 301 17.40 36.88 18.89
N VAL A 302 17.65 36.12 19.98
CA VAL A 302 18.04 36.69 21.28
C VAL A 302 19.35 37.47 21.18
N ALA A 303 20.37 36.92 20.50
CA ALA A 303 21.65 37.60 20.32
C ALA A 303 21.52 38.93 19.53
N VAL A 304 20.63 38.98 18.54
CA VAL A 304 20.33 40.23 17.81
C VAL A 304 19.63 41.24 18.71
N GLU A 305 18.68 40.81 19.54
CA GLU A 305 17.99 41.69 20.49
C GLU A 305 18.93 42.25 21.58
N GLU A 306 19.92 41.46 22.00
CA GLU A 306 20.95 41.86 22.97
C GLU A 306 22.09 42.69 22.35
N GLY A 307 22.11 42.85 21.02
CA GLY A 307 23.16 43.57 20.29
C GLY A 307 24.48 42.81 20.15
N ASP A 308 24.50 41.50 20.44
CA ASP A 308 25.66 40.63 20.24
C ASP A 308 25.66 40.05 18.81
N PHE A 309 26.19 40.85 17.88
CA PHE A 309 26.32 40.44 16.48
C PHE A 309 27.27 39.24 16.27
N SER A 310 28.20 38.98 17.21
CA SER A 310 29.13 37.86 17.12
C SER A 310 28.41 36.55 17.41
N ALA A 311 27.63 36.51 18.50
CA ALA A 311 26.81 35.36 18.85
C ALA A 311 25.70 35.10 17.79
N ALA A 312 25.12 36.16 17.23
CA ALA A 312 24.17 36.04 16.13
C ALA A 312 24.81 35.43 14.87
N ALA A 313 25.99 35.91 14.47
CA ALA A 313 26.72 35.39 13.31
C ALA A 313 27.14 33.92 13.52
N SER A 314 27.58 33.56 14.73
CA SER A 314 27.93 32.17 15.08
C SER A 314 26.72 31.25 14.96
N SER A 315 25.55 31.67 15.45
CA SER A 315 24.29 30.92 15.38
C SER A 315 23.81 30.75 13.93
N LEU A 316 23.93 31.79 13.10
CA LEU A 316 23.62 31.71 11.66
C LEU A 316 24.59 30.77 10.91
N SER A 317 25.88 30.80 11.25
CA SER A 317 26.87 29.88 10.67
C SER A 317 26.61 28.43 11.08
N ALA A 318 26.14 28.20 12.31
CA ALA A 318 25.73 26.89 12.78
C ALA A 318 24.50 26.40 12.00
N ILE A 319 23.50 27.26 11.77
CA ILE A 319 22.32 26.94 10.93
C ILE A 319 22.75 26.46 9.54
N LEU A 320 23.64 27.20 8.88
CA LEU A 320 24.15 26.82 7.55
C LEU A 320 24.90 25.48 7.59
N THR A 321 25.70 25.25 8.63
CA THR A 321 26.46 24.01 8.81
C THR A 321 25.53 22.82 8.98
N GLU A 322 24.51 22.94 9.83
CA GLU A 322 23.52 21.88 10.07
C GLU A 322 22.68 21.58 8.82
N CYS A 323 22.32 22.60 8.03
CA CYS A 323 21.69 22.40 6.73
C CYS A 323 22.58 21.62 5.74
N VAL A 324 23.89 21.84 5.74
CA VAL A 324 24.82 21.11 4.86
C VAL A 324 25.06 19.68 5.35
N VAL A 325 25.14 19.47 6.67
CA VAL A 325 25.32 18.15 7.29
C VAL A 325 24.12 17.24 7.02
N HIS A 326 22.91 17.80 7.05
CA HIS A 326 21.66 17.06 6.83
C HIS A 326 21.19 17.04 5.37
N ALA A 327 21.98 17.57 4.43
CA ALA A 327 21.68 17.52 3.01
C ALA A 327 21.82 16.08 2.44
N PRO A 328 20.97 15.69 1.47
CA PRO A 328 21.11 14.40 0.78
C PRO A 328 22.45 14.29 0.03
N GLU A 329 22.96 13.06 -0.11
CA GLU A 329 24.22 12.80 -0.80
C GLU A 329 24.18 13.29 -2.26
N LEU A 330 25.31 13.80 -2.76
CA LEU A 330 25.43 14.26 -4.14
C LEU A 330 25.75 13.06 -5.03
N ASP A 331 25.06 12.92 -6.16
CA ASP A 331 25.40 11.92 -7.17
C ASP A 331 26.76 12.30 -7.79
N ASP A 332 27.66 11.32 -7.90
CA ASP A 332 29.09 11.48 -8.23
C ASP A 332 29.39 12.13 -9.60
N GLU A 333 28.39 12.46 -10.42
CA GLU A 333 28.59 12.92 -11.80
C GLU A 333 28.87 14.43 -11.97
N SER A 334 28.78 15.25 -10.91
CA SER A 334 28.97 16.70 -11.05
C SER A 334 30.43 17.15 -10.85
N GLY A 335 31.27 16.90 -11.87
CA GLY A 335 32.68 17.30 -11.99
C GLY A 335 32.94 18.82 -12.06
N SER A 336 32.49 19.58 -11.06
CA SER A 336 32.80 21.00 -10.89
C SER A 336 33.33 21.24 -9.48
N SER A 337 34.52 21.82 -9.37
CA SER A 337 35.22 22.18 -8.13
C SER A 337 34.56 23.33 -7.34
N ALA A 338 33.35 23.76 -7.71
CA ALA A 338 32.61 24.78 -7.00
C ALA A 338 32.02 24.23 -5.69
N ASP A 339 32.18 25.06 -4.65
CA ASP A 339 31.84 24.86 -3.22
C ASP A 339 30.80 23.76 -2.93
N LEU A 340 31.31 22.61 -2.50
CA LEU A 340 30.52 21.41 -2.16
C LEU A 340 29.44 21.72 -1.12
N GLY A 341 29.72 22.64 -0.19
CA GLY A 341 28.77 23.04 0.86
C GLY A 341 27.56 23.77 0.27
N LEU A 342 27.79 24.73 -0.64
CA LEU A 342 26.71 25.46 -1.31
C LEU A 342 25.86 24.52 -2.18
N LYS A 343 26.47 23.56 -2.88
CA LYS A 343 25.73 22.56 -3.67
C LYS A 343 24.83 21.69 -2.78
N LYS A 344 25.35 21.21 -1.66
CA LYS A 344 24.58 20.44 -0.67
C LYS A 344 23.43 21.25 -0.11
N PHE A 345 23.69 22.50 0.27
CA PHE A 345 22.66 23.43 0.76
C PHE A 345 21.55 23.64 -0.27
N ILE A 346 21.88 23.99 -1.50
CA ILE A 346 20.89 24.19 -2.57
C ILE A 346 20.12 22.89 -2.85
N LYS A 347 20.80 21.73 -2.89
CA LYS A 347 20.15 20.43 -3.10
C LYS A 347 19.17 20.10 -1.98
N LEU A 348 19.47 20.44 -0.73
CA LEU A 348 18.54 20.29 0.38
C LEU A 348 17.25 21.08 0.14
N PHE A 349 17.32 22.37 -0.16
CA PHE A 349 16.11 23.19 -0.40
C PHE A 349 15.31 22.71 -1.61
N LEU A 350 15.98 22.35 -2.70
CA LEU A 350 15.34 21.74 -3.87
C LEU A 350 14.65 20.42 -3.52
N SER A 351 15.29 19.56 -2.71
CA SER A 351 14.74 18.27 -2.28
C SER A 351 13.52 18.41 -1.35
N LEU A 352 13.45 19.52 -0.61
CA LEU A 352 12.34 19.87 0.26
C LEU A 352 11.21 20.62 -0.47
N GLY A 353 11.40 20.94 -1.75
CA GLY A 353 10.41 21.62 -2.58
C GLY A 353 10.25 23.12 -2.26
N VAL A 354 11.35 23.77 -1.86
CA VAL A 354 11.45 25.22 -1.59
C VAL A 354 12.18 25.94 -2.72
#